data_AF-M1P580-F1
#
_entry.id   AF-M1P580-F1
#
_cell.length_a   1.000
_cell.length_b   1.000
_cell.length_c   1.000
_cell.angle_alpha   90.00
_cell.angle_beta   90.00
_cell.angle_gamma   90.00
#
_symmetry.space_group_name_H-M   'P 1'
#
loop_
_entity.id
_entity.type
_entity.pdbx_description
1 polymer ?
#
loop_
_entity_poly.entity_id
_entity_poly.type
_entity_poly.pdbx_seq_one_letter_code
_entity_poly.pdbx_strand_id
1 'polypeptide(L)'
;MNRRRKASPENARRARNRNRSGGRHSNPLLDAHAVDVARAALEELDEGGVGEHIGVQALGHNVATHRFAADVPGYSGWEWNAVLACASGSRYVTVNEVALVPAPTGEALQAPAWVPWADRIRPGDLGPGDLMPPAPDDERLTDDPRDAVPTEGRETKRMLSRRGLQEALQRWRTGDFGPTSEFAEKATLHCATCAFYLPAGAPVGKNFGVCVNEFSADGHVVHATYGCGAHSDTPADLIVDEDGPTAFDDERPIF
;
A
#
# COMPACT_ATOMS: atom_id res chain seq x y z
N MET A 1 -44.39 87.16 26.62
CA MET A 1 -43.33 86.45 27.37
C MET A 1 -43.09 85.08 26.75
N ASN A 2 -42.02 84.90 25.97
CA ASN A 2 -41.76 83.64 25.25
C ASN A 2 -40.65 82.84 25.96
N ARG A 3 -41.01 81.71 26.57
CA ARG A 3 -40.10 80.85 27.36
C ARG A 3 -39.20 80.02 26.44
N ARG A 4 -37.88 80.17 26.58
CA ARG A 4 -36.85 79.28 26.01
C ARG A 4 -37.03 77.85 26.55
N ARG A 5 -37.16 76.85 25.68
CA ARG A 5 -36.94 75.43 26.02
C ARG A 5 -35.53 75.03 25.57
N LYS A 6 -34.65 74.74 26.53
CA LYS A 6 -33.33 74.12 26.31
C LYS A 6 -33.53 72.67 25.85
N ALA A 7 -32.79 72.23 24.85
CA ALA A 7 -32.76 70.84 24.41
C ALA A 7 -32.23 69.92 25.53
N SER A 8 -32.88 68.76 25.69
CA SER A 8 -32.57 67.76 26.73
C SER A 8 -31.24 67.03 26.45
N PRO A 9 -30.43 66.66 27.48
CA PRO A 9 -29.10 66.05 27.32
C PRO A 9 -29.11 64.65 26.65
N GLU A 10 -30.27 64.01 26.52
CA GLU A 10 -30.41 62.69 25.91
C GLU A 10 -30.18 62.65 24.39
N ASN A 11 -30.49 63.74 23.67
CA ASN A 11 -30.32 63.78 22.22
C ASN A 11 -28.86 63.96 21.77
N ALA A 12 -27.97 64.46 22.65
CA ALA A 12 -26.53 64.54 22.37
C ALA A 12 -25.82 63.18 22.55
N ARG A 13 -26.37 62.28 23.38
CA ARG A 13 -25.84 60.91 23.57
C ARG A 13 -26.22 59.97 22.43
N ARG A 14 -27.40 60.14 21.81
CA ARG A 14 -27.82 59.35 20.65
C ARG A 14 -27.05 59.66 19.35
N ALA A 15 -26.56 60.89 19.18
CA ALA A 15 -25.77 61.28 18.00
C ALA A 15 -24.29 60.85 18.07
N ARG A 16 -23.74 60.66 19.27
CA ARG A 16 -22.35 60.19 19.46
C ARG A 16 -22.17 58.68 19.39
N ASN A 17 -23.27 57.91 19.43
CA ASN A 17 -23.22 56.44 19.48
C ASN A 17 -23.50 55.75 18.14
N ARG A 18 -23.57 56.51 17.03
CA ARG A 18 -23.81 55.97 15.68
C ARG A 18 -22.57 55.94 14.78
N ASN A 19 -21.39 56.28 15.29
CA ASN A 19 -20.17 56.36 14.46
C ASN A 19 -18.94 55.66 15.07
N ARG A 20 -19.17 54.55 15.77
CA ARG A 20 -18.12 53.57 16.10
C ARG A 20 -18.46 52.23 15.45
N SER A 21 -18.59 52.21 14.13
CA SER A 21 -18.21 51.03 13.37
C SER A 21 -16.68 50.97 13.42
N GLY A 22 -16.13 50.42 14.50
CA GLY A 22 -14.72 50.04 14.51
C GLY A 22 -14.49 49.17 13.29
N GLY A 23 -13.66 49.63 12.35
CA GLY A 23 -13.25 48.82 11.22
C GLY A 23 -12.75 47.51 11.82
N ARG A 24 -13.34 46.38 11.40
CA ARG A 24 -12.79 45.07 11.72
C ARG A 24 -11.33 45.13 11.27
N HIS A 25 -10.38 45.16 12.21
CA HIS A 25 -8.97 45.06 11.86
C HIS A 25 -8.83 43.75 11.10
N SER A 26 -8.57 43.83 9.79
CA SER A 26 -8.36 42.67 8.95
C SER A 26 -7.16 41.91 9.50
N ASN A 27 -7.30 40.60 9.64
CA ASN A 27 -6.17 39.77 10.06
C ASN A 27 -5.05 39.93 9.01
N PRO A 28 -3.85 40.43 9.39
CA PRO A 28 -2.75 40.62 8.45
C PRO A 28 -2.31 39.34 7.75
N LEU A 29 -2.68 38.16 8.27
CA LEU A 29 -2.38 36.86 7.67
C LEU A 29 -3.37 36.43 6.58
N LEU A 30 -4.43 37.21 6.30
CA LEU A 30 -5.49 36.83 5.36
C LEU A 30 -5.69 37.84 4.23
N ASP A 31 -4.85 38.86 4.14
CA ASP A 31 -4.92 39.87 3.09
C ASP A 31 -4.02 39.51 1.89
N ALA A 32 -4.08 40.31 0.84
CA ALA A 32 -3.29 40.08 -0.37
C ALA A 32 -1.78 40.15 -0.11
N HIS A 33 -1.35 40.98 0.84
CA HIS A 33 0.07 41.08 1.18
C HIS A 33 0.59 39.79 1.80
N ALA A 34 -0.21 39.10 2.63
CA ALA A 34 0.15 37.77 3.12
C ALA A 34 0.32 36.75 1.99
N VAL A 35 -0.56 36.76 0.99
CA VAL A 35 -0.45 35.89 -0.19
C VAL A 35 0.85 36.17 -0.95
N ASP A 36 1.21 37.44 -1.13
CA ASP A 36 2.45 37.84 -1.80
C ASP A 36 3.70 37.40 -1.01
N VAL A 37 3.69 37.57 0.32
CA VAL A 37 4.78 37.10 1.20
C VAL A 37 4.93 35.58 1.14
N ALA A 38 3.82 34.84 1.18
CA ALA A 38 3.83 33.38 1.06
C ALA A 38 4.36 32.91 -0.30
N ARG A 39 3.89 33.54 -1.39
CA ARG A 39 4.36 33.23 -2.75
C ARG A 39 5.85 33.49 -2.90
N ALA A 40 6.32 34.67 -2.49
CA ALA A 40 7.73 35.04 -2.58
C ALA A 40 8.62 34.05 -1.82
N ALA A 41 8.19 33.59 -0.65
CA ALA A 41 8.93 32.61 0.14
C ALA A 41 9.03 31.23 -0.54
N LEU A 42 7.98 30.81 -1.25
CA LEU A 42 8.00 29.56 -2.02
C LEU A 42 8.86 29.67 -3.27
N GLU A 43 8.78 30.82 -3.97
CA GLU A 43 9.57 31.08 -5.18
C GLU A 43 11.08 31.25 -4.86
N GLU A 44 11.44 31.71 -3.66
CA GLU A 44 12.83 31.80 -3.20
C GLU A 44 13.54 30.42 -3.11
N LEU A 45 12.79 29.32 -2.93
CA LEU A 45 13.36 27.97 -2.88
C LEU A 45 13.95 27.53 -4.23
N ASP A 46 13.39 28.01 -5.35
CA ASP A 46 13.73 27.56 -6.71
C ASP A 46 13.64 26.02 -6.91
N GLU A 47 12.78 25.35 -6.14
CA GLU A 47 12.60 23.87 -6.16
C GLU A 47 11.41 23.41 -7.02
N GLY A 48 10.77 24.31 -7.77
CA GLY A 48 9.71 23.97 -8.72
C GLY A 48 8.66 25.06 -8.92
N GLY A 49 7.66 24.79 -9.77
CA GLY A 49 6.63 25.77 -10.11
C GLY A 49 5.64 26.01 -8.98
N VAL A 50 5.49 27.28 -8.56
CA VAL A 50 4.47 27.73 -7.61
C VAL A 50 3.27 28.26 -8.38
N GLY A 51 2.23 27.43 -8.48
CA GLY A 51 1.01 27.72 -9.23
C GLY A 51 0.05 28.69 -8.50
N GLU A 52 -1.23 28.60 -8.83
CA GLU A 52 -2.26 29.50 -8.27
C GLU A 52 -2.43 29.35 -6.75
N HIS A 53 -2.81 30.43 -6.07
CA HIS A 53 -3.17 30.39 -4.65
C HIS A 53 -4.54 29.71 -4.50
N ILE A 54 -4.56 28.48 -4.02
CA ILE A 54 -5.75 27.62 -3.95
C ILE A 54 -6.53 27.80 -2.64
N GLY A 55 -5.94 28.41 -1.62
CA GLY A 55 -6.66 28.76 -0.40
C GLY A 55 -5.78 29.06 0.79
N VAL A 56 -6.41 29.45 1.89
CA VAL A 56 -5.75 29.72 3.17
C VAL A 56 -6.49 29.02 4.30
N GLN A 57 -5.73 28.39 5.21
CA GLN A 57 -6.24 27.79 6.42
C GLN A 57 -5.71 28.54 7.63
N ALA A 58 -6.57 29.27 8.32
CA ALA A 58 -6.22 29.90 9.59
C ALA A 58 -6.17 28.86 10.71
N LEU A 59 -4.99 28.60 11.27
CA LEU A 59 -4.79 27.68 12.40
C LEU A 59 -4.99 28.39 13.76
N GLY A 60 -5.01 29.72 13.75
CA GLY A 60 -5.32 30.54 14.91
C GLY A 60 -5.29 32.03 14.57
N HIS A 61 -5.23 32.87 15.60
CA HIS A 61 -5.17 34.33 15.41
C HIS A 61 -3.83 34.81 14.81
N ASN A 62 -2.75 34.07 15.05
CA ASN A 62 -1.38 34.48 14.78
C ASN A 62 -0.66 33.56 13.79
N VAL A 63 -1.34 32.55 13.22
CA VAL A 63 -0.76 31.59 12.27
C VAL A 63 -1.79 31.22 11.20
N ALA A 64 -1.37 31.22 9.95
CA ALA A 64 -2.17 30.75 8.82
C ALA A 64 -1.30 30.03 7.78
N THR A 65 -1.83 28.96 7.19
CA THR A 65 -1.18 28.22 6.11
C THR A 65 -1.79 28.65 4.78
N HIS A 66 -1.00 29.27 3.92
CA HIS A 66 -1.36 29.56 2.53
C HIS A 66 -0.98 28.37 1.66
N ARG A 67 -1.90 27.99 0.78
CA ARG A 67 -1.79 26.82 -0.08
C ARG A 67 -1.74 27.26 -1.54
N PHE A 68 -0.84 26.69 -2.32
CA PHE A 68 -0.67 26.96 -3.75
C PHE A 68 -0.64 25.65 -4.52
N ALA A 69 -1.15 25.66 -5.75
CA ALA A 69 -0.96 24.55 -6.68
C ALA A 69 0.54 24.30 -6.89
N ALA A 70 0.95 23.03 -6.99
CA ALA A 70 2.33 22.66 -7.23
C ALA A 70 2.51 22.17 -8.66
N ASP A 71 3.25 22.93 -9.47
CA ASP A 71 3.66 22.55 -10.83
C ASP A 71 5.08 21.97 -10.77
N VAL A 72 5.25 20.89 -10.00
CA VAL A 72 6.55 20.25 -9.75
C VAL A 72 6.58 18.85 -10.40
N PRO A 73 7.51 18.59 -11.36
CA PRO A 73 7.61 17.28 -12.01
C PRO A 73 7.76 16.14 -11.00
N GLY A 74 6.93 15.09 -11.14
CA GLY A 74 6.92 13.93 -10.25
C GLY A 74 6.05 14.07 -8.99
N TYR A 75 5.53 15.27 -8.70
CA TYR A 75 4.70 15.56 -7.53
C TYR A 75 3.24 15.86 -7.93
N SER A 76 2.68 15.05 -8.83
CA SER A 76 1.26 15.16 -9.18
C SER A 76 0.37 14.90 -7.97
N GLY A 77 -0.63 15.75 -7.75
CA GLY A 77 -1.51 15.70 -6.57
C GLY A 77 -0.91 16.32 -5.30
N TRP A 78 0.24 17.00 -5.38
CA TRP A 78 0.84 17.74 -4.26
C TRP A 78 0.50 19.23 -4.34
N GLU A 79 0.74 19.94 -3.24
CA GLU A 79 0.54 21.38 -3.11
C GLU A 79 1.66 22.02 -2.28
N TRP A 80 1.95 23.28 -2.58
CA TRP A 80 2.88 24.08 -1.79
C TRP A 80 2.14 24.71 -0.61
N ASN A 81 2.69 24.54 0.58
CA ASN A 81 2.23 25.20 1.79
C ASN A 81 3.27 26.20 2.28
N ALA A 82 2.83 27.42 2.53
CA ALA A 82 3.60 28.45 3.23
C ALA A 82 2.88 28.83 4.52
N VAL A 83 3.48 28.51 5.66
CA VAL A 83 2.95 28.84 6.97
C VAL A 83 3.45 30.21 7.37
N LEU A 84 2.53 31.15 7.52
CA LEU A 84 2.81 32.50 7.96
C LEU A 84 2.43 32.68 9.43
N ALA A 85 3.23 33.46 10.14
CA ALA A 85 2.99 33.85 11.52
C ALA A 85 3.02 35.37 11.69
N CYS A 86 2.22 35.89 12.62
CA CYS A 86 2.22 37.31 12.99
C CYS A 86 2.00 37.44 14.50
N ALA A 87 2.90 38.13 15.19
CA ALA A 87 2.80 38.32 16.64
C ALA A 87 1.56 39.15 17.03
N SER A 88 0.95 38.85 18.19
CA SER A 88 -0.21 39.59 18.70
C SER A 88 0.04 41.09 18.77
N GLY A 89 -0.83 41.89 18.15
CA GLY A 89 -0.70 43.35 18.10
C GLY A 89 0.28 43.87 17.04
N SER A 90 1.01 42.97 16.36
CA SER A 90 1.81 43.31 15.19
C SER A 90 0.97 43.28 13.91
N ARG A 91 1.53 43.87 12.85
CA ARG A 91 1.07 43.74 11.46
C ARG A 91 2.17 43.19 10.55
N TYR A 92 3.34 42.90 11.11
CA TYR A 92 4.48 42.36 10.40
C TYR A 92 4.31 40.85 10.27
N VAL A 93 4.16 40.38 9.04
CA VAL A 93 3.98 38.96 8.70
C VAL A 93 5.35 38.34 8.49
N THR A 94 5.57 37.17 9.09
CA THR A 94 6.79 36.37 8.96
C THR A 94 6.47 35.00 8.40
N VAL A 95 7.39 34.42 7.65
CA VAL A 95 7.30 33.02 7.20
C VAL A 95 7.86 32.12 8.30
N ASN A 96 7.13 31.08 8.67
CA ASN A 96 7.55 30.09 9.65
C ASN A 96 8.18 28.86 8.96
N GLU A 97 7.47 28.30 7.99
CA GLU A 97 7.91 27.14 7.21
C GLU A 97 7.29 27.19 5.80
N VAL A 98 7.97 26.52 4.88
CA VAL A 98 7.50 26.24 3.52
C VAL A 98 7.71 24.75 3.26
N ALA A 99 6.72 24.09 2.67
CA ALA A 99 6.77 22.65 2.42
C ALA A 99 5.94 22.27 1.20
N LEU A 100 6.44 21.31 0.41
CA LEU A 100 5.66 20.58 -0.56
C LEU A 100 4.97 19.42 0.15
N VAL A 101 3.64 19.37 0.14
CA VAL A 101 2.87 18.35 0.86
C VAL A 101 1.84 17.66 -0.03
N PRO A 102 1.45 16.41 0.26
CA PRO A 102 0.36 15.75 -0.45
C PRO A 102 -0.93 16.55 -0.30
N ALA A 103 -1.61 16.85 -1.41
CA ALA A 103 -2.87 17.58 -1.33
C ALA A 103 -3.93 16.72 -0.60
N PRO A 104 -4.86 17.34 0.15
CA PRO A 104 -5.94 16.62 0.84
C PRO A 104 -6.89 15.85 -0.07
N THR A 105 -6.79 16.02 -1.40
CA THR A 105 -7.59 15.30 -2.40
C THR A 105 -7.28 13.80 -2.44
N GLY A 106 -6.10 13.38 -1.97
CA GLY A 106 -5.66 11.98 -1.97
C GLY A 106 -5.11 11.50 -3.31
N GLU A 107 -4.94 12.40 -4.28
CA GLU A 107 -4.40 12.09 -5.61
C GLU A 107 -2.86 12.04 -5.63
N ALA A 108 -2.21 12.56 -4.58
CA ALA A 108 -0.76 12.52 -4.42
C ALA A 108 -0.24 11.08 -4.41
N LEU A 109 0.71 10.79 -5.32
CA LEU A 109 1.50 9.57 -5.24
C LEU A 109 2.39 9.63 -3.99
N GLN A 110 2.10 8.77 -3.02
CA GLN A 110 2.88 8.65 -1.78
C GLN A 110 3.69 7.36 -1.78
N ALA A 111 4.80 7.36 -1.02
CA ALA A 111 5.55 6.15 -0.77
C ALA A 111 4.66 5.11 -0.06
N PRO A 112 4.81 3.81 -0.37
CA PRO A 112 4.15 2.76 0.39
C PRO A 112 4.57 2.80 1.85
N ALA A 113 3.74 2.23 2.73
CA ALA A 113 4.10 2.10 4.14
C ALA A 113 5.43 1.35 4.29
N TRP A 114 6.28 1.84 5.19
CA TRP A 114 7.55 1.19 5.48
C TRP A 114 7.29 -0.18 6.12
N VAL A 115 7.96 -1.20 5.60
CA VAL A 115 7.89 -2.58 6.12
C VAL A 115 9.19 -2.90 6.87
N PRO A 116 9.14 -3.42 8.11
CA PRO A 116 10.32 -3.89 8.83
C PRO A 116 11.11 -4.92 8.03
N TRP A 117 12.45 -4.91 8.14
CA TRP A 117 13.30 -5.83 7.38
C TRP A 117 12.91 -7.31 7.57
N ALA A 118 12.57 -7.70 8.81
CA ALA A 118 12.13 -9.05 9.13
C ALA A 118 10.86 -9.47 8.36
N ASP A 119 10.00 -8.51 8.02
CA ASP A 119 8.74 -8.75 7.30
C ASP A 119 8.90 -8.61 5.77
N ARG A 120 10.09 -8.25 5.29
CA ARG A 120 10.39 -8.15 3.85
C ARG A 120 10.78 -9.48 3.25
N ILE A 121 11.34 -10.39 4.04
CA ILE A 121 11.79 -11.70 3.57
C ILE A 121 10.57 -12.55 3.20
N ARG A 122 10.55 -13.03 1.96
CA ARG A 122 9.51 -13.86 1.38
C ARG A 122 10.00 -15.29 1.18
N PRO A 123 9.06 -16.27 1.09
CA PRO A 123 9.41 -17.61 0.64
C PRO A 123 10.15 -17.55 -0.70
N GLY A 124 11.32 -18.18 -0.78
CA GLY A 124 12.18 -18.19 -1.97
C GLY A 124 13.33 -17.19 -1.97
N ASP A 125 13.37 -16.24 -1.03
CA ASP A 125 14.43 -15.21 -0.98
C ASP A 125 15.80 -15.75 -0.51
N LEU A 126 15.85 -16.93 0.11
CA LEU A 126 17.09 -17.51 0.62
C LEU A 126 17.93 -18.08 -0.51
N GLY A 127 19.16 -17.59 -0.64
CA GLY A 127 20.17 -18.10 -1.56
C GLY A 127 21.25 -18.94 -0.88
N PRO A 128 22.21 -19.47 -1.67
CA PRO A 128 23.36 -20.18 -1.12
C PRO A 128 24.17 -19.33 -0.15
N GLY A 129 24.34 -19.80 1.08
CA GLY A 129 25.11 -19.12 2.14
C GLY A 129 24.27 -18.31 3.12
N ASP A 130 22.99 -18.07 2.84
CA ASP A 130 22.10 -17.38 3.75
C ASP A 130 21.73 -18.25 4.96
N LEU A 131 21.71 -17.63 6.14
CA LEU A 131 21.29 -18.26 7.39
C LEU A 131 20.05 -17.56 7.93
N MET A 132 18.94 -18.30 7.95
CA MET A 132 17.68 -17.82 8.53
C MET A 132 17.32 -18.68 9.74
N PRO A 133 17.63 -18.25 10.96
CA PRO A 133 17.18 -18.95 12.15
C PRO A 133 15.64 -18.84 12.26
N PRO A 134 14.97 -19.86 12.81
CA PRO A 134 13.58 -19.73 13.20
C PRO A 134 13.40 -18.57 14.20
N ALA A 135 12.21 -17.99 14.22
CA ALA A 135 11.87 -17.02 15.26
C ALA A 135 12.03 -17.66 16.66
N PRO A 136 12.38 -16.87 17.70
CA PRO A 136 12.52 -17.39 19.06
C PRO A 136 11.28 -18.16 19.54
N ASP A 137 10.10 -17.64 19.23
CA ASP A 137 8.80 -18.18 19.63
C ASP A 137 8.03 -18.80 18.44
N ASP A 138 8.75 -19.47 17.53
CA ASP A 138 8.15 -20.10 16.36
C ASP A 138 7.29 -21.31 16.74
N GLU A 139 5.97 -21.12 16.78
CA GLU A 139 4.97 -22.13 17.16
C GLU A 139 4.94 -23.35 16.22
N ARG A 140 5.62 -23.28 15.07
CA ARG A 140 5.79 -24.43 14.15
C ARG A 140 6.80 -25.43 14.67
N LEU A 141 7.58 -25.08 15.68
CA LEU A 141 8.60 -25.92 16.31
C LEU A 141 8.22 -26.24 17.76
N THR A 142 8.62 -27.40 18.24
CA THR A 142 8.44 -27.82 19.65
C THR A 142 9.62 -28.65 20.12
N ASP A 143 9.90 -28.60 21.43
CA ASP A 143 10.81 -29.51 22.14
C ASP A 143 10.05 -30.58 22.94
N ASP A 144 8.72 -30.49 23.05
CA ASP A 144 7.87 -31.50 23.69
C ASP A 144 7.45 -32.59 22.68
N PRO A 145 7.88 -33.86 22.87
CA PRO A 145 7.50 -34.96 21.99
C PRO A 145 5.98 -35.21 21.90
N ARG A 146 5.20 -34.76 22.88
CA ARG A 146 3.73 -34.92 22.90
C ARG A 146 3.02 -34.04 21.89
N ASP A 147 3.62 -32.90 21.55
CA ASP A 147 3.11 -31.93 20.58
C ASP A 147 3.78 -32.04 19.21
N ALA A 148 4.79 -32.90 19.11
CA ALA A 148 5.50 -33.19 17.89
C ALA A 148 4.67 -34.04 16.93
N VAL A 149 4.92 -33.83 15.63
CA VAL A 149 4.47 -34.73 14.57
C VAL A 149 5.35 -35.98 14.60
N PRO A 150 4.78 -37.20 14.63
CA PRO A 150 5.55 -38.43 14.56
C PRO A 150 6.32 -38.50 13.23
N THR A 151 7.65 -38.46 13.30
CA THR A 151 8.54 -38.58 12.15
C THR A 151 9.74 -39.45 12.51
N GLU A 152 10.09 -40.39 11.67
CA GLU A 152 11.24 -41.28 11.85
C GLU A 152 12.50 -40.69 11.19
N GLY A 153 13.69 -41.18 11.62
CA GLY A 153 14.96 -40.91 10.92
C GLY A 153 15.51 -39.49 11.03
N ARG A 154 15.15 -38.71 12.05
CA ARG A 154 15.62 -37.34 12.24
C ARG A 154 16.54 -37.20 13.46
N GLU A 155 17.70 -36.57 13.26
CA GLU A 155 18.61 -36.13 14.33
C GLU A 155 18.53 -34.61 14.49
N THR A 156 17.45 -34.10 15.12
CA THR A 156 17.22 -32.65 15.27
C THR A 156 16.98 -32.26 16.73
N LYS A 157 17.42 -31.05 17.12
CA LYS A 157 17.20 -30.50 18.47
C LYS A 157 15.75 -30.03 18.72
N ARG A 158 15.03 -29.72 17.63
CA ARG A 158 13.62 -29.29 17.65
C ARG A 158 12.82 -30.20 16.73
N MET A 159 11.56 -30.43 17.06
CA MET A 159 10.61 -31.24 16.28
C MET A 159 9.59 -30.32 15.60
N LEU A 160 9.00 -30.79 14.50
CA LEU A 160 7.88 -30.10 13.86
C LEU A 160 6.65 -30.24 14.77
N SER A 161 6.02 -29.13 15.14
CA SER A 161 4.78 -29.16 15.92
C SER A 161 3.59 -29.56 15.03
N ARG A 162 2.50 -30.05 15.65
CA ARG A 162 1.25 -30.28 14.92
C ARG A 162 0.76 -29.03 14.19
N ARG A 163 0.92 -27.86 14.80
CA ARG A 163 0.57 -26.58 14.18
C ARG A 163 1.40 -26.32 12.92
N GLY A 164 2.72 -26.54 12.99
CA GLY A 164 3.61 -26.38 11.84
C GLY A 164 3.20 -27.26 10.66
N LEU A 165 2.79 -28.51 10.91
CA LEU A 165 2.23 -29.38 9.88
C LEU A 165 0.90 -28.85 9.33
N GLN A 166 -0.04 -28.45 10.20
CA GLN A 166 -1.33 -27.91 9.74
C GLN A 166 -1.16 -26.66 8.86
N GLU A 167 -0.27 -25.75 9.25
CA GLU A 167 0.04 -24.57 8.44
C GLU A 167 0.67 -24.95 7.09
N ALA A 168 1.53 -25.97 7.05
CA ALA A 168 2.08 -26.48 5.80
C ALA A 168 1.00 -27.09 4.89
N LEU A 169 0.14 -27.96 5.44
CA LEU A 169 -0.98 -28.57 4.71
C LEU A 169 -1.93 -27.50 4.15
N GLN A 170 -2.22 -26.46 4.94
CA GLN A 170 -3.04 -25.35 4.49
C GLN A 170 -2.39 -24.60 3.33
N ARG A 171 -1.09 -24.25 3.44
CA ARG A 171 -0.36 -23.59 2.35
C ARG A 171 -0.33 -24.43 1.07
N TRP A 172 -0.11 -25.74 1.17
CA TRP A 172 -0.13 -26.63 0.00
C TRP A 172 -1.53 -26.75 -0.61
N ARG A 173 -2.57 -26.82 0.23
CA ARG A 173 -3.96 -26.86 -0.23
C ARG A 173 -4.34 -25.59 -0.98
N THR A 174 -3.91 -24.42 -0.53
CA THR A 174 -4.30 -23.14 -1.17
C THR A 174 -3.28 -22.61 -2.17
N GLY A 175 -2.19 -23.34 -2.40
CA GLY A 175 -1.15 -22.96 -3.34
C GLY A 175 -1.40 -23.46 -4.76
N ASP A 176 -0.39 -23.29 -5.60
CA ASP A 176 -0.45 -23.55 -7.06
C ASP A 176 -0.71 -25.02 -7.42
N PHE A 177 -0.42 -25.94 -6.49
CA PHE A 177 -0.64 -27.38 -6.64
C PHE A 177 -1.84 -27.87 -5.80
N GLY A 178 -2.74 -26.96 -5.44
CA GLY A 178 -3.94 -27.22 -4.68
C GLY A 178 -5.11 -27.79 -5.50
N PRO A 179 -6.25 -28.10 -4.85
CA PRO A 179 -7.49 -28.52 -5.50
C PRO A 179 -8.13 -27.41 -6.35
N THR A 180 -7.82 -26.15 -6.09
CA THR A 180 -8.48 -24.97 -6.66
C THR A 180 -7.49 -24.07 -7.38
N SER A 181 -6.34 -24.61 -7.81
CA SER A 181 -5.43 -23.86 -8.66
C SER A 181 -5.98 -23.79 -10.08
N GLU A 182 -5.51 -22.83 -10.88
CA GLU A 182 -5.96 -22.62 -12.25
C GLU A 182 -5.86 -23.91 -13.09
N PHE A 183 -4.77 -24.65 -12.93
CA PHE A 183 -4.58 -25.96 -13.58
C PHE A 183 -5.62 -26.98 -13.11
N ALA A 184 -5.85 -27.08 -11.80
CA ALA A 184 -6.81 -28.03 -11.23
C ALA A 184 -8.25 -27.75 -11.68
N GLU A 185 -8.64 -26.48 -11.81
CA GLU A 185 -9.98 -26.08 -12.27
C GLU A 185 -10.23 -26.44 -13.75
N LYS A 186 -9.18 -26.43 -14.58
CA LYS A 186 -9.27 -26.74 -16.01
C LYS A 186 -9.03 -28.21 -16.33
N ALA A 187 -8.42 -28.95 -15.41
CA ALA A 187 -8.05 -30.34 -15.63
C ALA A 187 -9.27 -31.27 -15.61
N THR A 188 -9.30 -32.21 -16.54
CA THR A 188 -10.32 -33.26 -16.60
C THR A 188 -10.00 -34.45 -15.67
N LEU A 189 -8.71 -34.64 -15.37
CA LEU A 189 -8.20 -35.76 -14.58
C LEU A 189 -7.35 -35.25 -13.41
N HIS A 190 -7.29 -36.04 -12.34
CA HIS A 190 -6.72 -35.62 -11.06
C HIS A 190 -5.60 -36.57 -10.60
N CYS A 191 -4.66 -36.04 -9.80
CA CYS A 191 -3.53 -36.80 -9.29
C CYS A 191 -3.92 -38.10 -8.57
N ALA A 192 -5.07 -38.15 -7.89
CA ALA A 192 -5.54 -39.34 -7.18
C ALA A 192 -5.66 -40.60 -8.05
N THR A 193 -5.82 -40.43 -9.37
CA THR A 193 -5.92 -41.52 -10.35
C THR A 193 -4.70 -41.62 -11.25
N CYS A 194 -3.72 -40.74 -11.10
CA CYS A 194 -2.57 -40.65 -12.00
C CYS A 194 -1.48 -41.66 -11.60
N ALA A 195 -0.91 -42.38 -12.58
CA ALA A 195 0.21 -43.29 -12.32
C ALA A 195 1.48 -42.57 -11.82
N PHE A 196 1.62 -41.27 -12.09
CA PHE A 196 2.73 -40.43 -11.63
C PHE A 196 2.51 -39.82 -10.23
N TYR A 197 1.44 -40.19 -9.52
CA TYR A 197 1.18 -39.69 -8.17
C TYR A 197 1.73 -40.65 -7.12
N LEU A 198 2.71 -40.19 -6.35
CA LEU A 198 3.27 -40.92 -5.22
C LEU A 198 2.64 -40.44 -3.90
N PRO A 199 1.78 -41.23 -3.22
CA PRO A 199 1.12 -40.79 -2.00
C PRO A 199 2.09 -40.50 -0.86
N ALA A 200 1.90 -39.40 -0.13
CA ALA A 200 2.79 -39.03 0.97
C ALA A 200 2.60 -39.90 2.24
N GLY A 201 1.38 -40.39 2.48
CA GLY A 201 1.07 -41.21 3.65
C GLY A 201 1.10 -40.43 4.97
N ALA A 202 1.17 -41.14 6.10
CA ALA A 202 1.33 -40.50 7.41
C ALA A 202 2.73 -39.88 7.54
N PRO A 203 2.87 -38.69 8.17
CA PRO A 203 1.85 -37.93 8.90
C PRO A 203 1.04 -36.93 8.06
N VAL A 204 1.36 -36.77 6.78
CA VAL A 204 0.77 -35.75 5.87
C VAL A 204 -0.71 -36.05 5.56
N GLY A 205 -1.05 -37.33 5.41
CA GLY A 205 -2.39 -37.81 5.11
C GLY A 205 -2.58 -38.20 3.64
N LYS A 206 -3.81 -38.58 3.31
CA LYS A 206 -4.19 -39.23 2.03
C LYS A 206 -4.34 -38.23 0.86
N ASN A 207 -4.56 -36.97 1.20
CA ASN A 207 -4.92 -35.93 0.24
C ASN A 207 -3.71 -35.26 -0.41
N PHE A 208 -2.50 -35.68 -0.08
CA PHE A 208 -1.29 -35.13 -0.65
C PHE A 208 -0.31 -36.23 -1.02
N GLY A 209 0.49 -35.92 -2.04
CA GLY A 209 1.55 -36.77 -2.54
C GLY A 209 2.55 -35.94 -3.32
N VAL A 210 3.46 -36.59 -4.02
CA VAL A 210 4.45 -35.96 -4.89
C VAL A 210 4.14 -36.36 -6.33
N CYS A 211 4.18 -35.38 -7.24
CA CYS A 211 4.15 -35.66 -8.67
C CYS A 211 5.56 -36.03 -9.14
N VAL A 212 5.68 -37.12 -9.88
CA VAL A 212 6.97 -37.61 -10.44
C VAL A 212 7.02 -37.58 -11.97
N ASN A 213 6.13 -36.79 -12.58
CA ASN A 213 6.12 -36.58 -14.03
C ASN A 213 6.99 -35.36 -14.39
N GLU A 214 8.10 -35.60 -15.09
CA GLU A 214 9.07 -34.58 -15.53
C GLU A 214 8.46 -33.45 -16.37
N PHE A 215 7.34 -33.71 -17.04
CA PHE A 215 6.64 -32.72 -17.88
C PHE A 215 5.62 -31.87 -17.10
N SER A 216 5.61 -31.96 -15.78
CA SER A 216 4.58 -31.36 -14.94
C SER A 216 5.13 -30.84 -13.61
N ALA A 217 4.37 -30.95 -12.53
CA ALA A 217 4.76 -30.56 -11.17
C ALA A 217 5.80 -31.51 -10.55
N ASP A 218 6.81 -31.92 -11.32
CA ASP A 218 7.83 -32.88 -10.89
C ASP A 218 8.50 -32.45 -9.58
N GLY A 219 8.62 -33.39 -8.64
CA GLY A 219 9.22 -33.15 -7.32
C GLY A 219 8.40 -32.25 -6.39
N HIS A 220 7.21 -31.77 -6.80
CA HIS A 220 6.37 -30.92 -5.96
C HIS A 220 5.34 -31.71 -5.17
N VAL A 221 5.01 -31.22 -3.97
CA VAL A 221 3.85 -31.70 -3.22
C VAL A 221 2.59 -31.21 -3.90
N VAL A 222 1.71 -32.15 -4.28
CA VAL A 222 0.45 -31.88 -4.97
C VAL A 222 -0.72 -32.41 -4.15
N HIS A 223 -1.86 -31.71 -4.24
CA HIS A 223 -3.11 -32.24 -3.68
C HIS A 223 -3.62 -33.42 -4.54
N ALA A 224 -4.29 -34.38 -3.94
CA ALA A 224 -4.83 -35.55 -4.64
C ALA A 224 -5.84 -35.17 -5.73
N THR A 225 -6.47 -34.01 -5.62
CA THR A 225 -7.38 -33.48 -6.67
C THR A 225 -6.75 -32.37 -7.51
N TYR A 226 -5.45 -32.11 -7.37
CA TYR A 226 -4.73 -31.30 -8.34
C TYR A 226 -4.78 -32.01 -9.70
N GLY A 227 -4.87 -31.25 -10.78
CA GLY A 227 -4.79 -31.78 -12.13
C GLY A 227 -3.90 -30.87 -12.95
N CYS A 228 -2.96 -31.46 -13.68
CA CYS A 228 -1.87 -30.73 -14.32
C CYS A 228 -1.90 -30.74 -15.86
N GLY A 229 -2.87 -31.43 -16.46
CA GLY A 229 -2.97 -31.64 -17.91
C GLY A 229 -2.12 -32.79 -18.45
N ALA A 230 -1.01 -33.14 -17.80
CA ALA A 230 -0.13 -34.25 -18.17
C ALA A 230 -0.43 -35.53 -17.35
N HIS A 231 -1.70 -35.94 -17.30
CA HIS A 231 -2.12 -37.16 -16.60
C HIS A 231 -1.66 -38.41 -17.37
N SER A 232 -1.39 -39.52 -16.66
CA SER A 232 -0.95 -40.78 -17.29
C SER A 232 -1.95 -41.33 -18.30
N ASP A 233 -3.22 -41.02 -18.09
CA ASP A 233 -4.35 -41.48 -18.90
C ASP A 233 -4.83 -40.40 -19.88
N THR A 234 -4.07 -39.31 -20.07
CA THR A 234 -4.41 -38.31 -21.10
C THR A 234 -4.41 -38.98 -22.49
N PRO A 235 -5.54 -38.99 -23.22
CA PRO A 235 -5.63 -39.66 -24.51
C PRO A 235 -4.72 -39.03 -25.58
N ALA A 236 -4.07 -39.86 -26.39
CA ALA A 236 -3.17 -39.39 -27.45
C ALA A 236 -3.90 -38.70 -28.61
N ASP A 237 -5.17 -39.03 -28.85
CA ASP A 237 -6.02 -38.41 -29.87
C ASP A 237 -6.39 -36.94 -29.56
N LEU A 238 -6.19 -36.48 -28.31
CA LEU A 238 -6.24 -35.05 -27.98
C LEU A 238 -4.97 -34.29 -28.40
N ILE A 239 -3.90 -34.99 -28.79
CA ILE A 239 -2.59 -34.41 -29.10
C ILE A 239 -2.39 -34.19 -30.60
N VAL A 240 -3.34 -34.55 -31.48
CA VAL A 240 -3.06 -34.61 -32.92
C VAL A 240 -4.14 -33.95 -33.78
N ASP A 241 -3.89 -32.70 -34.21
CA ASP A 241 -4.01 -32.39 -35.63
C ASP A 241 -2.65 -32.78 -36.24
N GLU A 242 -2.61 -33.75 -37.16
CA GLU A 242 -1.36 -34.10 -37.88
C GLU A 242 -0.88 -32.94 -38.74
N ASP A 243 -1.80 -32.02 -39.05
CA ASP A 243 -1.57 -30.70 -39.63
C ASP A 243 -1.52 -29.63 -38.52
N GLY A 244 -0.66 -29.81 -37.51
CA GLY A 244 -0.41 -28.77 -36.50
C GLY A 244 -0.28 -27.40 -37.18
N PRO A 245 -0.77 -26.30 -36.56
CA PRO A 245 -0.91 -25.01 -37.23
C PRO A 245 0.39 -24.68 -37.96
N THR A 246 0.30 -24.44 -39.27
CA THR A 246 1.46 -24.12 -40.12
C THR A 246 2.33 -23.12 -39.36
N ALA A 247 3.57 -23.52 -39.05
CA ALA A 247 4.52 -22.65 -38.38
C ALA A 247 4.55 -21.34 -39.15
N PHE A 248 4.30 -20.22 -38.47
CA PHE A 248 4.38 -18.91 -39.08
C PHE A 248 5.86 -18.63 -39.33
N ASP A 249 6.31 -18.94 -40.55
CA ASP A 249 7.64 -18.62 -41.05
C ASP A 249 7.71 -17.10 -41.29
N ASP A 250 8.31 -16.40 -40.33
CA ASP A 250 8.57 -14.96 -40.36
C ASP A 250 9.83 -14.61 -41.19
N GLU A 251 10.52 -15.59 -41.79
CA GLU A 251 11.68 -15.36 -42.67
C GLU A 251 11.31 -15.01 -44.12
N ARG A 252 10.13 -14.42 -44.36
CA ARG A 252 9.84 -13.90 -45.71
C ARG A 252 10.86 -12.79 -46.04
N PRO A 253 11.62 -12.90 -47.14
CA PRO A 253 12.52 -11.85 -47.57
C PRO A 253 11.71 -10.56 -47.71
N ILE A 254 12.10 -9.55 -46.94
CA ILE A 254 11.62 -8.19 -47.10
C ILE A 254 12.21 -7.74 -48.44
N PHE A 255 11.43 -7.87 -49.53
CA PHE A 255 11.77 -7.26 -50.80
C PHE A 255 11.73 -5.73 -50.67
#